data_AF-A0A2N2TIP5-F1
#
_entry.id   AF-A0A2N2TIP5-F1
#
_cell.length_a   1.000
_cell.length_b   1.000
_cell.length_c   1.000
_cell.angle_alpha   90.00
_cell.angle_beta   90.00
_cell.angle_gamma   90.00
#
_symmetry.space_group_name_H-M   'P 1'
#
loop_
_entity.id
_entity.type
_entity.pdbx_description
1 polymer ?
#
loop_
_entity_poly.entity_id
_entity_poly.type
_entity_poly.pdbx_seq_one_letter_code
_entity_poly.pdbx_strand_id
1 'polypeptide(L)'
;MTEIEELLRLGKSALDELVTPISEAELLAVETSLPFQLPASYREFVALGGLRELRINHRVLSPSEIREALQHVDQCLYLPFADNGCGDLYCWRKSTEAEPPVFFADHESSEYVRDTGSFTEWLRKNRF
;
A
#
# COMPACT_ATOMS: atom_id res chain seq x y z
N MET A 1 5.82 -20.16 3.80
CA MET A 1 6.47 -18.86 3.54
C MET A 1 5.76 -18.24 2.37
N THR A 2 5.04 -17.16 2.60
CA THR A 2 4.32 -16.42 1.56
C THR A 2 5.26 -15.49 0.81
N GLU A 3 4.76 -14.94 -0.30
CA GLU A 3 5.49 -13.98 -1.11
C GLU A 3 5.84 -12.69 -0.35
N ILE A 4 4.91 -12.21 0.47
CA ILE A 4 5.13 -11.03 1.33
C ILE A 4 6.16 -11.32 2.42
N GLU A 5 6.09 -12.48 3.07
CA GLU A 5 7.10 -12.88 4.07
C GLU A 5 8.50 -12.91 3.48
N GLU A 6 8.67 -13.46 2.27
CA GLU A 6 9.95 -13.48 1.58
C GLU A 6 10.42 -12.06 1.23
N LEU A 7 9.53 -11.21 0.73
CA LEU A 7 9.83 -9.81 0.46
C LEU A 7 10.30 -9.10 1.74
N LEU A 8 9.54 -9.17 2.82
CA LEU A 8 9.90 -8.51 4.06
C LEU A 8 11.23 -9.03 4.62
N ARG A 9 11.47 -10.34 4.62
CA ARG A 9 12.74 -10.93 5.06
C ARG A 9 13.95 -10.37 4.32
N LEU A 10 13.82 -10.13 3.02
CA LEU A 10 14.91 -9.60 2.20
C LEU A 10 15.06 -8.08 2.32
N GLY A 11 14.05 -7.37 2.84
CA GLY A 11 13.92 -5.91 2.72
C GLY A 11 13.87 -5.13 4.03
N LYS A 12 13.58 -5.81 5.14
CA LYS A 12 13.56 -5.20 6.47
C LYS A 12 14.97 -4.87 6.95
N SER A 13 15.08 -3.70 7.53
CA SER A 13 16.19 -3.24 8.36
C SER A 13 15.93 -3.57 9.84
N ALA A 14 16.93 -3.36 10.69
CA ALA A 14 16.77 -3.48 12.14
C ALA A 14 15.71 -2.51 12.72
N LEU A 15 15.40 -1.41 12.02
CA LEU A 15 14.38 -0.45 12.45
C LEU A 15 12.95 -0.95 12.21
N ASP A 16 12.78 -1.94 11.33
CA ASP A 16 11.49 -2.57 11.02
C ASP A 16 11.07 -3.63 12.03
N GLU A 17 12.00 -4.11 12.89
CA GLU A 17 11.68 -5.00 14.01
C GLU A 17 10.91 -4.27 15.13
N LEU A 18 10.98 -2.94 15.13
CA LEU A 18 10.31 -2.08 16.11
C LEU A 18 8.89 -1.67 15.67
N VAL A 19 8.43 -2.12 14.49
CA VAL A 19 7.07 -1.85 14.01
C VAL A 19 6.09 -2.78 14.72
N THR A 20 5.13 -2.19 15.42
CA THR A 20 3.98 -2.95 15.92
C THR A 20 3.17 -3.44 14.71
N PRO A 21 3.04 -4.75 14.51
CA PRO A 21 2.22 -5.27 13.43
C PRO A 21 0.75 -4.89 13.66
N ILE A 22 0.05 -4.57 12.57
CA ILE A 22 -1.36 -4.19 12.66
C ILE A 22 -2.21 -5.46 12.79
N SER A 23 -3.08 -5.49 13.80
CA SER A 23 -3.94 -6.64 14.04
C SER A 23 -5.04 -6.76 12.98
N GLU A 24 -5.55 -7.98 12.79
CA GLU A 24 -6.70 -8.21 11.88
C GLU A 24 -7.93 -7.40 12.30
N ALA A 25 -8.16 -7.24 13.61
CA ALA A 25 -9.28 -6.44 14.12
C ALA A 25 -9.14 -4.95 13.75
N GLU A 26 -7.94 -4.38 13.81
CA GLU A 26 -7.67 -3.01 13.38
C GLU A 26 -7.84 -2.85 11.87
N LEU A 27 -7.38 -3.81 11.08
CA LEU A 27 -7.57 -3.80 9.62
C LEU A 27 -9.05 -3.80 9.26
N LEU A 28 -9.82 -4.72 9.85
CA LEU A 28 -11.26 -4.80 9.64
C LEU A 28 -11.96 -3.50 10.06
N ALA A 29 -11.58 -2.93 11.21
CA ALA A 29 -12.16 -1.66 11.68
C ALA A 29 -11.92 -0.53 10.68
N VAL A 30 -10.72 -0.39 10.13
CA VAL A 30 -10.41 0.65 9.14
C VAL A 30 -11.12 0.39 7.81
N GLU A 31 -11.16 -0.85 7.32
CA GLU A 31 -11.83 -1.20 6.07
C GLU A 31 -13.31 -0.84 6.04
N THR A 32 -14.01 -0.84 7.18
CA THR A 32 -15.40 -0.36 7.24
C THR A 32 -15.57 1.09 6.80
N SER A 33 -14.50 1.88 6.86
CA SER A 33 -14.46 3.29 6.46
C SER A 33 -13.86 3.52 5.07
N LEU A 34 -13.39 2.46 4.40
CA LEU A 34 -12.78 2.55 3.07
C LEU A 34 -13.82 2.29 1.97
N PRO A 35 -13.65 2.89 0.78
CA PRO A 35 -14.58 2.71 -0.34
C PRO A 35 -14.57 1.29 -0.91
N PHE A 36 -13.52 0.51 -0.63
CA PHE A 36 -13.40 -0.91 -0.98
C PHE A 36 -12.35 -1.60 -0.09
N GLN A 37 -12.34 -2.94 -0.15
CA GLN A 37 -11.48 -3.78 0.68
C GLN A 37 -10.00 -3.62 0.32
N LEU A 38 -9.12 -3.81 1.32
CA LEU A 38 -7.69 -3.82 1.09
C LEU A 38 -7.28 -5.15 0.42
N PRO A 39 -6.30 -5.13 -0.49
CA PRO A 39 -5.77 -6.36 -1.08
C PRO A 39 -5.21 -7.31 -0.02
N ALA A 40 -5.33 -8.62 -0.25
CA ALA A 40 -4.85 -9.64 0.68
C ALA A 40 -3.34 -9.49 0.94
N SER A 41 -2.57 -9.21 -0.11
CA SER A 41 -1.13 -8.97 -0.04
C SER A 41 -0.76 -7.77 0.84
N TYR A 42 -1.53 -6.68 0.79
CA TYR A 42 -1.31 -5.52 1.66
C TYR A 42 -1.66 -5.84 3.13
N ARG A 43 -2.78 -6.53 3.37
CA ARG A 43 -3.18 -6.94 4.73
C ARG A 43 -2.09 -7.78 5.38
N GLU A 44 -1.55 -8.75 4.65
CA GLU A 44 -0.44 -9.56 5.10
C GLU A 44 0.82 -8.72 5.38
N PHE A 45 1.14 -7.79 4.48
CA PHE A 45 2.31 -6.92 4.59
C PHE A 45 2.31 -6.08 5.88
N VAL A 46 1.17 -5.46 6.21
CA VAL A 46 1.06 -4.65 7.44
C VAL A 46 0.94 -5.51 8.69
N ALA A 47 0.32 -6.69 8.60
CA ALA A 47 0.26 -7.68 9.68
C ALA A 47 1.62 -8.31 10.01
N LEU A 48 2.58 -8.22 9.09
CA LEU A 48 3.97 -8.62 9.30
C LEU A 48 4.89 -7.42 9.60
N GLY A 49 4.34 -6.21 9.79
CA GLY A 49 5.10 -5.01 10.17
C GLY A 49 5.92 -4.40 9.03
N GLY A 50 5.35 -4.28 7.83
CA GLY A 50 6.00 -3.68 6.65
C GLY A 50 6.00 -2.14 6.56
N LEU A 51 5.47 -1.43 7.55
CA LEU A 51 5.15 0.02 7.46
C LEU A 51 6.28 1.00 7.85
N ARG A 52 7.54 0.57 7.94
CA ARG A 52 8.69 1.45 8.26
C ARG A 52 9.65 1.60 7.08
N GLU A 53 10.93 1.82 7.35
CA GLU A 53 12.00 2.00 6.36
C GLU A 53 12.32 0.69 5.66
N LEU A 54 11.37 0.23 4.84
CA LEU A 54 11.73 -0.63 3.75
C LEU A 54 12.63 0.16 2.80
N ARG A 55 13.60 -0.52 2.19
CA ARG A 55 14.43 0.02 1.11
C ARG A 55 13.61 0.17 -0.17
N ILE A 56 12.61 1.05 -0.12
CA ILE A 56 11.66 1.35 -1.18
C ILE A 56 11.63 2.87 -1.32
N ASN A 57 11.61 3.38 -2.55
CA ASN A 57 11.63 4.82 -2.83
C ASN A 57 10.37 5.56 -2.34
N HIS A 58 9.36 4.83 -1.90
CA HIS A 58 8.05 5.33 -1.53
C HIS A 58 7.66 4.76 -0.17
N ARG A 59 7.00 5.57 0.66
CA ARG A 59 6.48 5.13 1.95
C ARG A 59 5.16 4.41 1.70
N VAL A 60 5.06 3.14 2.11
CA VAL A 60 3.75 2.46 2.17
C VAL A 60 2.98 3.04 3.34
N LEU A 61 1.78 3.53 3.07
CA LEU A 61 0.88 4.14 4.03
C LEU A 61 0.32 3.07 4.97
N SER A 62 0.16 3.41 6.25
CA SER A 62 -0.68 2.64 7.18
C SER A 62 -2.17 2.76 6.81
N PRO A 63 -3.04 1.83 7.26
CA PRO A 63 -4.48 1.92 7.00
C PRO A 63 -5.11 3.26 7.41
N SER A 64 -4.66 3.86 8.52
CA SER A 64 -5.10 5.19 8.94
C SER A 64 -4.66 6.29 7.97
N GLU A 65 -3.43 6.24 7.48
CA GLU A 65 -2.91 7.21 6.50
C GLU A 65 -3.58 7.05 5.13
N ILE A 66 -3.93 5.81 4.72
CA ILE A 66 -4.73 5.56 3.52
C ILE A 66 -6.03 6.37 3.56
N ARG A 67 -6.72 6.33 4.70
CA ARG A 67 -7.98 7.07 4.89
C ARG A 67 -7.76 8.58 4.77
N GLU A 68 -6.69 9.11 5.33
CA GLU A 68 -6.35 10.54 5.22
C GLU A 68 -6.00 10.92 3.79
N ALA A 69 -5.28 10.06 3.07
CA ALA A 69 -4.86 10.28 1.70
C ALA A 69 -6.01 10.21 0.68
N LEU A 70 -7.17 9.63 1.04
CA LEU A 70 -8.36 9.58 0.18
C LEU A 70 -8.81 10.96 -0.33
N GLN A 71 -8.56 12.02 0.44
CA GLN A 71 -8.92 13.38 0.03
C GLN A 71 -8.16 13.89 -1.20
N HIS A 72 -7.10 13.20 -1.62
CA HIS A 72 -6.22 13.58 -2.73
C HIS A 72 -6.48 12.79 -4.02
N VAL A 73 -7.43 11.85 -4.02
CA VAL A 73 -7.74 11.01 -5.18
C VAL A 73 -9.25 10.96 -5.47
N ASP A 74 -9.63 10.44 -6.62
CA ASP A 74 -11.02 10.05 -6.86
C ASP A 74 -11.36 8.80 -6.03
N GLN A 75 -11.83 9.02 -4.80
CA GLN A 75 -12.19 7.98 -3.83
C GLN A 75 -13.29 7.01 -4.33
N CYS A 76 -14.02 7.34 -5.40
CA CYS A 76 -14.98 6.40 -5.99
C CYS A 76 -14.29 5.31 -6.84
N LEU A 77 -13.06 5.58 -7.30
CA LEU A 77 -12.32 4.74 -8.24
C LEU A 77 -10.97 4.27 -7.70
N TYR A 78 -10.36 4.98 -6.76
CA TYR A 78 -8.98 4.73 -6.32
C TYR A 78 -8.84 4.76 -4.79
N LEU A 79 -7.89 3.98 -4.30
CA LEU A 79 -7.49 3.91 -2.89
C LEU A 79 -5.97 4.05 -2.81
N PRO A 80 -5.44 5.13 -2.23
CA PRO A 80 -4.00 5.35 -2.15
C PRO A 80 -3.38 4.36 -1.15
N PHE A 81 -2.12 3.98 -1.38
CA PHE A 81 -1.40 3.07 -0.49
C PHE A 81 0.07 3.38 -0.33
N ALA A 82 0.66 4.23 -1.17
CA ALA A 82 2.03 4.70 -0.99
C ALA A 82 2.18 6.15 -1.45
N ASP A 83 3.09 6.89 -0.82
CA ASP A 83 3.42 8.28 -1.15
C ASP A 83 4.94 8.49 -1.32
N ASN A 84 5.32 9.59 -1.96
CA ASN A 84 6.70 10.10 -1.98
C ASN A 84 6.92 11.33 -1.08
N GLY A 85 5.94 11.69 -0.24
CA GLY A 85 5.94 12.90 0.58
C GLY A 85 5.83 14.23 -0.18
N CYS A 86 5.72 14.22 -1.52
CA CYS A 86 5.65 15.41 -2.36
C CYS A 86 4.33 15.56 -3.14
N GLY A 87 3.34 14.70 -2.87
CA GLY A 87 2.01 14.75 -3.47
C GLY A 87 1.70 13.59 -4.42
N ASP A 88 2.73 12.88 -4.90
CA ASP A 88 2.50 11.72 -5.77
C ASP A 88 2.08 10.50 -4.97
N LEU A 89 1.14 9.74 -5.53
CA LEU A 89 0.54 8.60 -4.87
C LEU A 89 0.59 7.37 -5.75
N TYR A 90 0.77 6.21 -5.13
CA TYR A 90 0.35 4.95 -5.74
C TYR A 90 -1.00 4.54 -5.18
N CYS A 91 -1.87 4.05 -6.05
CA CYS A 91 -3.24 3.70 -5.72
C CYS A 91 -3.61 2.33 -6.29
N TRP A 92 -4.49 1.63 -5.60
CA TRP A 92 -5.25 0.56 -6.22
C TRP A 92 -6.48 1.13 -6.89
N ARG A 93 -6.78 0.64 -8.09
CA ARG A 93 -8.05 0.91 -8.74
C ARG A 93 -9.11 -0.05 -8.23
N LYS A 94 -10.31 0.45 -7.96
CA LYS A 94 -11.49 -0.34 -7.62
C LYS A 94 -11.67 -1.45 -8.65
N SER A 95 -11.61 -2.69 -8.17
CA SER A 95 -11.68 -3.90 -8.98
C SER A 95 -12.48 -4.97 -8.23
N THR A 96 -12.98 -5.96 -8.96
CA THR A 96 -13.53 -7.21 -8.39
C THR A 96 -12.45 -8.28 -8.21
N GLU A 97 -11.23 -8.00 -8.66
CA GLU A 97 -10.06 -8.87 -8.48
C GLU A 97 -9.59 -8.84 -7.03
N ALA A 98 -9.12 -9.98 -6.52
CA ALA A 98 -8.56 -10.07 -5.18
C ALA A 98 -7.27 -9.25 -5.02
N GLU A 99 -6.50 -9.14 -6.10
CA GLU A 99 -5.28 -8.33 -6.20
C GLU A 99 -5.48 -7.30 -7.30
N PRO A 100 -5.90 -6.07 -6.97
CA PRO A 100 -6.15 -5.04 -7.96
C PRO A 100 -4.84 -4.48 -8.55
N PRO A 101 -4.88 -4.00 -9.81
CA PRO A 101 -3.76 -3.32 -10.44
C PRO A 101 -3.39 -2.03 -9.71
N VAL A 102 -2.10 -1.72 -9.74
CA VAL A 102 -1.53 -0.50 -9.17
C VAL A 102 -1.45 0.58 -10.23
N PHE A 103 -1.83 1.79 -9.85
CA PHE A 103 -1.73 3.00 -10.65
C PHE A 103 -0.87 4.02 -9.94
N PHE A 104 -0.08 4.75 -10.72
CA PHE A 104 0.60 5.96 -10.28
C PHE A 104 -0.32 7.16 -10.57
N ALA A 105 -0.56 7.96 -9.54
CA ALA A 105 -1.30 9.21 -9.61
C ALA A 105 -0.29 10.36 -9.46
N ASP A 106 -0.07 11.07 -10.56
CA ASP A 106 0.77 12.26 -10.60
C ASP A 106 -0.07 13.48 -10.20
N HIS A 107 0.37 14.17 -9.15
CA HIS A 107 -0.36 15.31 -8.62
C HIS A 107 -0.32 16.53 -9.56
N GLU A 108 0.64 16.61 -10.49
CA GLU A 108 0.75 17.73 -11.44
C GLU A 108 -0.18 17.56 -12.65
N SER A 109 -0.28 16.33 -13.18
CA SER A 109 -1.06 16.05 -14.39
C SER A 109 -2.51 15.62 -14.11
N SER A 110 -2.85 15.25 -12.87
CA SER A 110 -4.14 14.62 -12.53
C SER A 110 -4.43 13.32 -13.30
N GLU A 111 -3.41 12.73 -13.93
CA GLU A 111 -3.53 11.48 -14.68
C GLU A 111 -3.22 10.26 -13.80
N TYR A 112 -3.88 9.15 -14.11
CA TYR A 112 -3.64 7.86 -13.48
C TYR A 112 -3.04 6.91 -14.51
N VAL A 113 -1.77 6.55 -14.32
CA VAL A 113 -1.04 5.66 -15.22
C VAL A 113 -0.92 4.29 -14.57
N ARG A 114 -1.29 3.22 -15.29
CA ARG A 114 -1.11 1.86 -14.78
C ARG A 114 0.38 1.56 -14.61
N ASP A 115 0.78 1.08 -13.44
CA ASP A 115 2.17 0.79 -13.12
C ASP A 115 2.48 -0.71 -13.08
N THR A 116 1.78 -1.48 -12.25
CA THR A 116 1.94 -2.94 -12.10
C THR A 116 0.60 -3.67 -12.03
N GLY A 117 0.64 -5.00 -12.10
CA GLY A 117 -0.53 -5.87 -11.99
C GLY A 117 -1.01 -6.08 -10.56
N SER A 118 -0.13 -5.94 -9.57
CA SER A 118 -0.46 -6.14 -8.14
C SER A 118 0.44 -5.33 -7.21
N PHE A 119 0.08 -5.31 -5.92
CA PHE A 119 0.91 -4.74 -4.87
C PHE A 119 2.24 -5.48 -4.69
N THR A 120 2.25 -6.81 -4.81
CA THR A 120 3.50 -7.59 -4.67
C THR A 120 4.47 -7.36 -5.83
N GLU A 121 3.96 -7.18 -7.04
CA GLU A 121 4.77 -6.75 -8.20
C GLU A 121 5.37 -5.35 -7.96
N TRP A 122 4.56 -4.42 -7.42
CA TRP A 122 5.02 -3.07 -7.10
C TRP A 122 6.13 -3.09 -6.03
N LEU A 123 5.97 -3.90 -4.97
CA LEU A 123 6.98 -4.10 -3.94
C LEU A 123 8.28 -4.64 -4.53
N ARG A 124 8.25 -5.61 -5.45
CA ARG A 124 9.47 -6.11 -6.11
C ARG A 124 10.16 -5.05 -6.95
N LYS A 125 9.37 -4.31 -7.74
CA LYS A 125 9.87 -3.29 -8.67
C LYS A 125 10.55 -2.13 -7.96
N ASN A 126 10.00 -1.66 -6.84
CA ASN A 126 10.43 -0.42 -6.18
C ASN A 126 11.50 -0.62 -5.10
N ARG A 127 12.11 -1.79 -5.02
CA ARG A 127 13.14 -2.11 -4.01
C ARG A 127 14.56 -1.79 -4.44
N PHE A 128 15.39 -1.47 -3.45
CA PHE A 128 16.85 -1.23 -3.55
C PHE A 128 17.68 -2.25 -2.78
#